data_AF-A0A943TRH0-F1
#
_entry.id   AF-A0A943TRH0-F1
#
_cell.length_a   1.000
_cell.length_b   1.000
_cell.length_c   1.000
_cell.angle_alpha   90.00
_cell.angle_beta   90.00
_cell.angle_gamma   90.00
#
_symmetry.space_group_name_H-M   'P 1'
#
loop_
_entity.id
_entity.type
_entity.pdbx_description
1 polymer ?
#
loop_
_entity_poly.entity_id
_entity_poly.type
_entity_poly.pdbx_seq_one_letter_code
_entity_poly.pdbx_strand_id
1 'polypeptide(L)'
;MKQIKIGEKIFDMDYASQTKESFKGQIRSVIIVKVLNTTYADVKESFVDELSWGIVDGEQEYDHSDYNLIGSIMDNLDGSLIIRIGQQYSEKELLEQSVEQAKGTVSILTGEDNVTAEQATELRSNIEQLYVASDTSVDTKINMINFCPDWISGNHTVGEIYKTTSDGIRQIWECIQSYDNEIYPNLIPTDPSWNTFHKPFHGTTPETALEYVAPTGAHDIYKIGEYMLYTDNKIYKCIKDTNFTPEEQSDAWEVYQEHTE
;
A
#
# COMPACT_ATOMS: atom_id res chain seq x y z
N MET A 1 -26.90 -28.80 13.07
CA MET A 1 -27.16 -27.35 13.06
C MET A 1 -26.10 -26.76 12.16
N LYS A 2 -26.45 -25.89 11.22
CA LYS A 2 -25.45 -25.28 10.35
C LYS A 2 -24.79 -24.14 11.12
N GLN A 3 -23.49 -23.98 10.92
CA GLN A 3 -22.70 -22.96 11.60
C GLN A 3 -21.93 -22.14 10.59
N ILE A 4 -21.57 -20.92 10.98
CA ILE A 4 -20.66 -20.07 10.23
C ILE A 4 -19.34 -20.06 10.94
N LYS A 5 -18.27 -20.23 10.18
CA LYS A 5 -16.91 -20.19 10.68
C LYS A 5 -16.17 -19.02 10.06
N ILE A 6 -15.59 -18.18 10.91
CA ILE A 6 -14.79 -17.01 10.54
C ILE A 6 -13.50 -17.09 11.36
N GLY A 7 -12.39 -17.47 10.71
CA GLY A 7 -11.16 -17.83 11.42
C GLY A 7 -11.43 -18.93 12.46
N GLU A 8 -11.16 -18.62 13.74
CA GLU A 8 -11.42 -19.51 14.87
C GLU A 8 -12.82 -19.34 15.49
N LYS A 9 -13.57 -18.29 15.12
CA LYS A 9 -14.89 -18.01 15.67
C LYS A 9 -15.96 -18.82 14.94
N ILE A 10 -16.93 -19.33 15.71
CA ILE A 10 -18.06 -20.11 15.20
C ILE A 10 -19.36 -19.47 15.67
N PHE A 11 -20.29 -19.25 14.74
CA PHE A 11 -21.62 -18.72 15.00
C PHE A 11 -22.69 -19.74 14.61
N ASP A 12 -23.66 -19.95 15.49
CA ASP A 12 -24.83 -20.77 15.15
C ASP A 12 -25.70 -20.03 14.14
N MET A 13 -26.13 -20.72 13.09
CA MET A 13 -26.88 -20.14 11.98
C MET A 13 -28.27 -20.77 11.86
N ASP A 14 -29.27 -19.92 11.67
CA ASP A 14 -30.64 -20.32 11.31
C ASP A 14 -30.71 -20.65 9.80
N TYR A 15 -30.33 -19.69 8.95
CA TYR A 15 -30.27 -19.88 7.51
C TYR A 15 -29.22 -18.98 6.84
N ALA A 16 -28.84 -19.40 5.63
CA ALA A 16 -28.18 -18.56 4.63
C ALA A 16 -28.98 -18.63 3.33
N SER A 17 -29.20 -17.49 2.67
CA SER A 17 -29.85 -17.42 1.36
C SER A 17 -29.09 -16.48 0.43
N GLN A 18 -28.97 -16.89 -0.83
CA GLN A 18 -28.32 -16.08 -1.86
C GLN A 18 -29.39 -15.33 -2.67
N THR A 19 -29.18 -14.04 -2.89
CA THR A 19 -30.04 -13.18 -3.71
C THR A 19 -29.19 -12.30 -4.62
N LYS A 20 -29.81 -11.71 -5.65
CA LYS A 20 -29.23 -10.60 -6.41
C LYS A 20 -29.98 -9.33 -6.06
N GLU A 21 -29.30 -8.38 -5.44
CA GLU A 21 -29.89 -7.11 -5.00
C GLU A 21 -28.93 -5.93 -5.25
N SER A 22 -29.47 -4.71 -5.14
CA SER A 22 -28.62 -3.52 -5.12
C SER A 22 -27.86 -3.47 -3.80
N PHE A 23 -26.53 -3.53 -3.88
CA PHE A 23 -25.63 -3.60 -2.75
C PHE A 23 -24.44 -2.67 -2.99
N LYS A 24 -24.17 -1.75 -2.05
CA LYS A 24 -23.14 -0.69 -2.18
C LYS A 24 -23.19 0.03 -3.54
N GLY A 25 -24.40 0.29 -4.06
CA GLY A 25 -24.63 1.07 -5.28
C GLY A 25 -24.66 0.29 -6.60
N GLN A 26 -24.46 -1.04 -6.58
CA GLN A 26 -24.44 -1.89 -7.78
C GLN A 26 -25.29 -3.16 -7.58
N ILE A 27 -25.77 -3.76 -8.66
CA ILE A 27 -26.47 -5.06 -8.58
C ILE A 27 -25.43 -6.16 -8.34
N ARG A 28 -25.54 -6.86 -7.22
CA ARG A 28 -24.58 -7.88 -6.80
C ARG A 28 -25.24 -9.12 -6.23
N SER A 29 -24.54 -10.26 -6.33
CA SER A 29 -24.86 -11.44 -5.52
C SER A 29 -24.57 -11.14 -4.05
N VAL A 30 -25.55 -11.38 -3.19
CA VAL A 30 -25.48 -11.17 -1.75
C VAL A 30 -25.95 -12.43 -1.04
N ILE A 31 -25.19 -12.87 -0.03
CA ILE A 31 -25.63 -13.89 0.92
C ILE A 31 -26.20 -13.17 2.14
N ILE A 32 -27.46 -13.48 2.45
CA ILE A 32 -28.15 -13.06 3.66
C ILE A 32 -28.05 -14.19 4.66
N VAL A 33 -27.42 -13.91 5.78
CA VAL A 33 -27.19 -14.84 6.87
C VAL A 33 -28.03 -14.42 8.06
N LYS A 34 -28.66 -15.38 8.74
CA LYS A 34 -29.21 -15.15 10.08
C LYS A 34 -28.46 -15.99 11.12
N VAL A 35 -27.75 -15.33 12.03
CA VAL A 35 -27.05 -15.94 13.17
C VAL A 35 -27.88 -15.87 14.44
N LEU A 36 -27.64 -16.80 15.36
CA LEU A 36 -28.39 -16.98 16.61
C LEU A 36 -27.47 -16.90 17.82
N ASN A 37 -28.05 -16.61 18.99
CA ASN A 37 -27.41 -16.67 20.30
C ASN A 37 -26.10 -15.87 20.41
N THR A 38 -26.01 -14.76 19.68
CA THR A 38 -24.81 -13.90 19.63
C THR A 38 -25.18 -12.45 19.86
N THR A 39 -24.20 -11.61 20.18
CA THR A 39 -24.42 -10.17 20.36
C THR A 39 -24.05 -9.40 19.09
N TYR A 40 -24.62 -8.20 18.95
CA TYR A 40 -24.21 -7.27 17.89
C TYR A 40 -22.71 -6.93 17.95
N ALA A 41 -22.13 -6.84 19.14
CA ALA A 41 -20.71 -6.54 19.31
C ALA A 41 -19.83 -7.65 18.71
N ASP A 42 -20.13 -8.91 19.01
CA ASP A 42 -19.37 -10.07 18.51
C ASP A 42 -19.47 -10.19 16.99
N VAL A 43 -20.68 -9.98 16.45
CA VAL A 43 -20.91 -9.99 14.99
C VAL A 43 -20.17 -8.84 14.33
N LYS A 44 -20.24 -7.62 14.87
CA LYS A 44 -19.58 -6.44 14.29
C LYS A 44 -18.05 -6.56 14.30
N GLU A 45 -17.47 -7.21 15.30
CA GLU A 45 -16.02 -7.45 15.36
C GLU A 45 -15.57 -8.49 14.33
N SER A 46 -16.42 -9.48 14.03
CA SER A 46 -16.04 -10.65 13.22
C SER A 46 -16.43 -10.53 11.75
N PHE A 47 -17.52 -9.81 11.45
CA PHE A 47 -17.99 -9.55 10.09
C PHE A 47 -17.52 -8.16 9.66
N VAL A 48 -16.31 -8.13 9.10
CA VAL A 48 -15.68 -6.93 8.49
C VAL A 48 -15.45 -7.15 6.99
N ASP A 49 -15.23 -6.08 6.22
CA ASP A 49 -14.85 -6.23 4.80
C ASP A 49 -13.56 -7.07 4.68
N GLU A 50 -13.39 -7.78 3.56
CA GLU A 50 -12.30 -8.73 3.29
C GLU A 50 -12.30 -10.01 4.15
N LEU A 51 -13.41 -10.31 4.84
CA LEU A 51 -13.48 -11.52 5.65
C LEU A 51 -13.36 -12.81 4.82
N SER A 52 -12.71 -13.81 5.40
CA SER A 52 -12.71 -15.20 4.91
C SER A 52 -13.60 -16.03 5.83
N TRP A 53 -14.53 -16.78 5.23
CA TRP A 53 -15.52 -17.55 5.98
C TRP A 53 -16.05 -18.74 5.19
N GLY A 54 -16.66 -19.65 5.93
CA GLY A 54 -17.39 -20.76 5.37
C GLY A 54 -18.62 -21.14 6.19
N ILE A 55 -19.46 -21.97 5.57
CA ILE A 55 -20.59 -22.62 6.23
C ILE A 55 -20.18 -24.05 6.59
N VAL A 56 -20.34 -24.41 7.86
CA VAL A 56 -20.11 -25.76 8.37
C VAL A 56 -21.44 -26.49 8.48
N ASP A 57 -21.56 -27.64 7.82
CA ASP A 57 -22.72 -28.53 7.86
C ASP A 57 -22.26 -29.96 8.19
N GLY A 58 -22.29 -30.30 9.49
CA GLY A 58 -21.72 -31.55 9.98
C GLY A 58 -20.20 -31.55 9.89
N GLU A 59 -19.63 -32.48 9.13
CA GLU A 59 -18.17 -32.59 8.90
C GLU A 59 -17.69 -31.83 7.65
N GLN A 60 -18.61 -31.21 6.90
CA GLN A 60 -18.29 -30.49 5.67
C GLN A 60 -18.21 -28.99 5.92
N GLU A 61 -17.16 -28.37 5.38
CA GLU A 61 -16.97 -26.93 5.37
C GLU A 61 -17.01 -26.43 3.92
N TYR A 62 -17.87 -25.46 3.67
CA TYR A 62 -18.08 -24.84 2.36
C TYR A 62 -17.52 -23.43 2.39
N ASP A 63 -16.46 -23.19 1.62
CA ASP A 63 -15.83 -21.87 1.52
C ASP A 63 -16.76 -20.87 0.80
N HIS A 64 -16.85 -19.68 1.37
CA HIS A 64 -17.62 -18.55 0.86
C HIS A 64 -16.80 -17.26 0.85
N SER A 65 -15.47 -17.34 0.88
CA SER A 65 -14.56 -16.18 0.92
C SER A 65 -14.67 -15.24 -0.29
N ASP A 66 -15.26 -15.70 -1.40
CA ASP A 66 -15.65 -14.84 -2.53
C ASP A 66 -16.75 -13.82 -2.19
N TYR A 67 -17.37 -13.94 -1.01
CA TYR A 67 -18.32 -13.00 -0.42
C TYR A 67 -17.70 -12.36 0.81
N ASN A 68 -17.10 -11.20 0.63
CA ASN A 68 -16.30 -10.56 1.67
C ASN A 68 -16.65 -9.08 1.86
N LEU A 69 -17.75 -8.59 1.26
CA LEU A 69 -18.21 -7.22 1.46
C LEU A 69 -19.36 -7.19 2.46
N ILE A 70 -19.11 -6.66 3.63
CA ILE A 70 -20.13 -6.52 4.67
C ILE A 70 -21.04 -5.34 4.37
N GLY A 71 -22.33 -5.64 4.47
CA GLY A 71 -23.41 -4.68 4.33
C GLY A 71 -24.06 -4.38 5.68
N SER A 72 -25.38 -4.35 5.68
CA SER A 72 -26.13 -4.11 6.92
C SER A 72 -26.09 -5.32 7.85
N ILE A 73 -25.92 -5.01 9.14
CA ILE A 73 -26.14 -5.92 10.26
C ILE A 73 -27.40 -5.44 10.98
N MET A 74 -28.44 -6.25 11.00
CA MET A 74 -29.72 -5.96 11.65
C MET A 74 -29.86 -6.83 12.90
N ASP A 75 -30.01 -6.20 14.06
CA ASP A 75 -30.32 -6.87 15.33
C ASP A 75 -31.83 -6.93 15.53
N ASN A 76 -32.38 -8.13 15.69
CA ASN A 76 -33.81 -8.34 15.90
C ASN A 76 -34.24 -8.20 17.37
N LEU A 77 -33.30 -7.97 18.29
CA LEU A 77 -33.50 -7.89 19.75
C LEU A 77 -34.08 -9.17 20.38
N ASP A 78 -34.02 -10.29 19.65
CA ASP A 78 -34.42 -11.63 20.10
C ASP A 78 -33.22 -12.58 20.25
N GLY A 79 -31.99 -12.04 20.18
CA GLY A 79 -30.76 -12.81 20.15
C GLY A 79 -30.38 -13.33 18.75
N SER A 80 -31.10 -12.94 17.70
CA SER A 80 -30.73 -13.18 16.30
C SER A 80 -30.30 -11.91 15.58
N LEU A 81 -29.32 -12.05 14.69
CA LEU A 81 -28.86 -10.99 13.81
C LEU A 81 -28.89 -11.42 12.35
N ILE A 82 -29.25 -10.50 11.48
CA ILE A 82 -29.23 -10.69 10.02
C ILE A 82 -28.08 -9.89 9.43
N ILE A 83 -27.15 -10.58 8.75
CA ILE A 83 -25.98 -10.00 8.10
C ILE A 83 -26.15 -10.14 6.58
N ARG A 84 -25.83 -9.07 5.85
CA ARG A 84 -25.69 -9.11 4.39
C ARG A 84 -24.22 -9.11 4.00
N ILE A 85 -23.83 -10.10 3.19
CA ILE A 85 -22.47 -10.28 2.71
C ILE A 85 -22.49 -10.30 1.18
N GLY A 86 -22.02 -9.22 0.56
CA GLY A 86 -21.90 -9.10 -0.89
C GLY A 86 -20.68 -9.84 -1.42
N GLN A 87 -20.78 -10.31 -2.67
CA GLN A 87 -19.64 -10.83 -3.42
C GLN A 87 -18.52 -9.78 -3.50
N GLN A 88 -17.27 -10.21 -3.58
CA GLN A 88 -16.13 -9.32 -3.78
C GLN A 88 -16.25 -8.49 -5.08
N TYR A 89 -15.55 -7.35 -5.13
CA TYR A 89 -15.46 -6.57 -6.36
C TYR A 89 -14.75 -7.39 -7.44
N SER A 90 -15.26 -7.34 -8.67
CA SER A 90 -14.52 -7.81 -9.83
C SER A 90 -13.30 -6.90 -10.09
N GLU A 91 -12.27 -7.44 -10.75
CA GLU A 91 -11.09 -6.66 -11.17
C GLU A 91 -11.49 -5.39 -11.95
N LYS A 92 -12.53 -5.49 -12.78
CA LYS A 92 -13.06 -4.35 -13.53
C LYS A 92 -13.63 -3.26 -12.61
N GLU A 93 -14.41 -3.64 -11.59
CA GLU A 93 -14.98 -2.66 -10.65
C GLU A 93 -13.90 -2.02 -9.78
N LEU A 94 -12.88 -2.78 -9.37
CA LEU A 94 -11.71 -2.24 -8.65
C LEU A 94 -10.97 -1.22 -9.52
N LEU A 95 -10.77 -1.53 -10.81
CA LEU A 95 -10.14 -0.62 -11.75
C LEU A 95 -10.97 0.66 -11.95
N GLU A 96 -12.29 0.54 -12.11
CA GLU A 96 -13.20 1.68 -12.23
C GLU A 96 -13.17 2.58 -10.97
N GLN A 97 -13.13 1.98 -9.77
CA GLN A 97 -12.99 2.74 -8.52
C GLN A 97 -11.64 3.45 -8.41
N SER A 98 -10.55 2.78 -8.78
CA SER A 98 -9.22 3.40 -8.81
C SER A 98 -9.17 4.59 -9.78
N VAL A 99 -9.78 4.45 -10.96
CA VAL A 99 -9.89 5.55 -11.93
C VAL A 99 -10.70 6.70 -11.37
N GLU A 100 -11.82 6.43 -10.68
CA GLU A 100 -12.66 7.48 -10.11
C GLU A 100 -11.97 8.21 -8.93
N GLN A 101 -11.24 7.48 -8.09
CA GLN A 101 -10.40 8.08 -7.05
C GLN A 101 -9.32 8.98 -7.68
N ALA A 102 -8.64 8.51 -8.73
CA ALA A 102 -7.64 9.29 -9.44
C ALA A 102 -8.22 10.58 -10.03
N LYS A 103 -9.43 10.53 -10.63
CA LYS A 103 -10.14 11.73 -11.09
C LYS A 103 -10.46 12.69 -9.95
N GLY A 104 -10.93 12.19 -8.80
CA GLY A 104 -11.21 13.01 -7.62
C GLY A 104 -9.97 13.74 -7.13
N THR A 105 -8.83 13.06 -7.03
CA THR A 105 -7.55 13.69 -6.68
C THR A 105 -7.16 14.77 -7.69
N VAL A 106 -7.31 14.51 -8.98
CA VAL A 106 -7.01 15.49 -10.02
C VAL A 106 -7.92 16.72 -9.91
N SER A 107 -9.23 16.52 -9.74
CA SER A 107 -10.20 17.61 -9.57
C SER A 107 -9.84 18.51 -8.39
N ILE A 108 -9.41 17.92 -7.27
CA ILE A 108 -8.93 18.69 -6.09
C ILE A 108 -7.69 19.54 -6.44
N LEU A 109 -6.77 18.99 -7.25
CA LEU A 109 -5.52 19.67 -7.61
C LEU A 109 -5.70 20.77 -8.66
N THR A 110 -6.62 20.58 -9.62
CA THR A 110 -6.81 21.50 -10.75
C THR A 110 -8.02 22.43 -10.61
N GLY A 111 -8.99 22.08 -9.76
CA GLY A 111 -10.30 22.74 -9.69
C GLY A 111 -11.23 22.39 -10.85
N GLU A 112 -10.93 21.36 -11.63
CA GLU A 112 -11.76 20.92 -12.76
C GLU A 112 -12.64 19.72 -12.38
N ASP A 113 -13.97 19.85 -12.54
CA ASP A 113 -14.94 18.84 -12.10
C ASP A 113 -15.18 17.69 -13.11
N ASN A 114 -14.59 17.74 -14.32
CA ASN A 114 -14.86 16.78 -15.40
C ASN A 114 -13.58 16.35 -16.15
N VAL A 115 -12.56 15.92 -15.41
CA VAL A 115 -11.32 15.42 -16.02
C VAL A 115 -11.55 14.02 -16.59
N THR A 116 -11.34 13.86 -17.89
CA THR A 116 -11.38 12.53 -18.55
C THR A 116 -10.18 11.68 -18.11
N ALA A 117 -10.26 10.36 -18.28
CA ALA A 117 -9.13 9.48 -17.96
C ALA A 117 -7.86 9.84 -18.77
N GLU A 118 -8.03 10.29 -20.01
CA GLU A 118 -6.93 10.73 -20.88
C GLU A 118 -6.31 12.03 -20.36
N GLN A 119 -7.13 13.02 -19.99
CA GLN A 119 -6.65 14.26 -19.37
C GLN A 119 -5.97 14.03 -18.02
N ALA A 120 -6.47 13.11 -17.20
CA ALA A 120 -5.85 12.74 -15.94
C ALA A 120 -4.48 12.08 -16.15
N THR A 121 -4.36 11.22 -17.17
CA THR A 121 -3.10 10.56 -17.55
C THR A 121 -2.09 11.58 -18.06
N GLU A 122 -2.51 12.49 -18.93
CA GLU A 122 -1.66 13.57 -19.45
C GLU A 122 -1.20 14.50 -18.33
N LEU A 123 -2.11 14.93 -17.45
CA LEU A 123 -1.77 15.75 -16.29
C LEU A 123 -0.79 15.03 -15.37
N ARG A 124 -1.00 13.74 -15.10
CA ARG A 124 -0.08 12.95 -14.28
C ARG A 124 1.32 12.90 -14.90
N SER A 125 1.41 12.64 -16.20
CA SER A 125 2.68 12.66 -16.93
C SER A 125 3.37 14.04 -16.85
N ASN A 126 2.60 15.12 -17.01
CA ASN A 126 3.13 16.48 -16.89
C ASN A 126 3.65 16.78 -15.47
N ILE A 127 2.93 16.35 -14.43
CA ILE A 127 3.35 16.50 -13.03
C ILE A 127 4.65 15.71 -12.77
N GLU A 128 4.76 14.48 -13.27
CA GLU A 128 5.97 13.65 -13.13
C GLU A 128 7.18 14.30 -13.82
N GLN A 129 6.99 14.83 -15.04
CA GLN A 129 8.04 15.57 -15.73
C GLN A 129 8.49 16.82 -14.96
N LEU A 130 7.55 17.57 -14.39
CA LEU A 130 7.85 18.74 -13.56
C LEU A 130 8.58 18.35 -12.27
N TYR A 131 8.17 17.26 -11.63
CA TYR A 131 8.84 16.72 -10.44
C TYR A 131 10.31 16.40 -10.74
N VAL A 132 10.58 15.67 -11.82
CA VAL A 132 11.94 15.30 -12.22
C VAL A 132 12.76 16.54 -12.56
N ALA A 133 12.20 17.46 -13.35
CA ALA A 133 12.88 18.68 -13.78
C ALA A 133 13.07 19.74 -12.67
N SER A 134 12.37 19.62 -11.54
CA SER A 134 12.49 20.59 -10.44
C SER A 134 13.88 20.58 -9.81
N ASP A 135 14.47 21.77 -9.70
CA ASP A 135 15.72 22.03 -8.95
C ASP A 135 15.38 22.44 -7.51
N THR A 136 14.83 21.50 -6.76
CA THR A 136 14.47 21.67 -5.35
C THR A 136 15.28 20.73 -4.47
N SER A 137 15.25 20.93 -3.16
CA SER A 137 15.98 20.09 -2.21
C SER A 137 15.53 18.63 -2.26
N VAL A 138 16.44 17.73 -1.87
CA VAL A 138 16.13 16.30 -1.68
C VAL A 138 14.92 16.12 -0.76
N ASP A 139 14.85 16.86 0.35
CA ASP A 139 13.70 16.82 1.26
C ASP A 139 12.39 17.22 0.60
N THR A 140 12.41 18.22 -0.29
CA THR A 140 11.20 18.61 -1.01
C THR A 140 10.77 17.51 -1.97
N LYS A 141 11.72 16.88 -2.67
CA LYS A 141 11.45 15.71 -3.52
C LYS A 141 10.87 14.54 -2.71
N ILE A 142 11.45 14.21 -1.55
CA ILE A 142 10.94 13.17 -0.65
C ILE A 142 9.52 13.49 -0.16
N ASN A 143 9.25 14.72 0.28
CA ASN A 143 7.89 15.13 0.69
C ASN A 143 6.87 15.06 -0.45
N MET A 144 7.34 15.14 -1.70
CA MET A 144 6.52 15.12 -2.91
C MET A 144 6.60 13.76 -3.64
N ILE A 145 7.03 12.69 -2.96
CA ILE A 145 7.28 11.36 -3.56
C ILE A 145 6.09 10.78 -4.33
N ASN A 146 4.86 11.17 -4.00
CA ASN A 146 3.67 10.75 -4.74
C ASN A 146 3.66 11.22 -6.20
N PHE A 147 4.38 12.31 -6.51
CA PHE A 147 4.56 12.85 -7.85
C PHE A 147 5.83 12.34 -8.55
N CYS A 148 6.68 11.58 -7.86
CA CYS A 148 7.81 10.91 -8.48
C CYS A 148 7.31 9.77 -9.39
N PRO A 149 7.81 9.64 -10.63
CA PRO A 149 7.42 8.54 -11.52
C PRO A 149 7.84 7.19 -10.91
N ASP A 150 7.02 6.17 -11.13
CA ASP A 150 7.38 4.79 -10.75
C ASP A 150 8.49 4.27 -11.67
N TRP A 151 9.42 3.50 -11.12
CA TRP A 151 10.38 2.76 -11.93
C TRP A 151 9.66 1.75 -12.82
N ILE A 152 10.04 1.70 -14.10
CA ILE A 152 9.54 0.73 -15.08
C ILE A 152 10.71 0.06 -15.77
N SER A 153 10.62 -1.24 -16.03
CA SER A 153 11.64 -1.96 -16.79
C SER A 153 11.83 -1.32 -18.18
N GLY A 154 13.07 -1.03 -18.56
CA GLY A 154 13.39 -0.44 -19.86
C GLY A 154 14.80 0.12 -19.95
N ASN A 155 14.96 1.15 -20.77
CA ASN A 155 16.20 1.89 -20.93
C ASN A 155 16.27 3.02 -19.91
N HIS A 156 17.34 3.05 -19.13
CA HIS A 156 17.58 4.07 -18.11
C HIS A 156 18.89 4.80 -18.36
N THR A 157 18.86 6.12 -18.19
CA THR A 157 20.01 7.01 -18.35
C THR A 157 20.45 7.65 -17.04
N VAL A 158 21.74 7.98 -16.95
CA VAL A 158 22.31 8.65 -15.77
C VAL A 158 21.55 9.95 -15.46
N GLY A 159 21.17 10.13 -14.20
CA GLY A 159 20.42 11.27 -13.69
C GLY A 159 18.91 11.09 -13.70
N GLU A 160 18.38 10.00 -14.25
CA GLU A 160 16.95 9.68 -14.12
C GLU A 160 16.57 9.43 -12.66
N ILE A 161 15.41 9.96 -12.28
CA ILE A 161 14.87 9.86 -10.92
C ILE A 161 13.53 9.14 -10.96
N TYR A 162 13.36 8.14 -10.10
CA TYR A 162 12.11 7.40 -9.94
C TYR A 162 11.97 6.87 -8.53
N LYS A 163 10.74 6.48 -8.19
CA LYS A 163 10.45 5.75 -6.97
C LYS A 163 10.31 4.26 -7.23
N THR A 164 10.63 3.48 -6.22
CA THR A 164 10.27 2.06 -6.16
C THR A 164 9.39 1.81 -4.95
N THR A 165 8.61 0.74 -4.99
CA THR A 165 7.90 0.23 -3.82
C THR A 165 8.09 -1.28 -3.79
N SER A 166 8.85 -1.77 -2.81
CA SER A 166 9.08 -3.20 -2.59
C SER A 166 8.81 -3.52 -1.13
N ASP A 167 8.06 -4.59 -0.86
CA ASP A 167 7.75 -5.04 0.50
C ASP A 167 7.16 -3.93 1.40
N GLY A 168 6.37 -3.04 0.81
CA GLY A 168 5.77 -1.88 1.49
C GLY A 168 6.70 -0.69 1.70
N ILE A 169 8.00 -0.85 1.44
CA ILE A 169 9.03 0.18 1.58
C ILE A 169 9.10 0.99 0.29
N ARG A 170 9.02 2.31 0.42
CA ARG A 170 9.08 3.24 -0.71
C ARG A 170 10.37 4.03 -0.70
N GLN A 171 11.13 3.93 -1.78
CA GLN A 171 12.40 4.63 -1.94
C GLN A 171 12.42 5.49 -3.19
N ILE A 172 13.23 6.56 -3.17
CA ILE A 172 13.57 7.37 -4.36
C ILE A 172 15.00 7.05 -4.75
N TRP A 173 15.21 6.88 -6.05
CA TRP A 173 16.50 6.52 -6.62
C TRP A 173 16.89 7.51 -7.71
N GLU A 174 18.20 7.75 -7.81
CA GLU A 174 18.82 8.33 -9.01
C GLU A 174 19.64 7.26 -9.72
N CYS A 175 19.42 7.09 -11.02
CA CYS A 175 20.25 6.26 -11.87
C CYS A 175 21.64 6.89 -12.00
N ILE A 176 22.68 6.18 -11.57
CA ILE A 176 24.08 6.64 -11.61
C ILE A 176 24.89 5.98 -12.73
N GLN A 177 24.35 4.92 -13.35
CA GLN A 177 24.95 4.24 -14.48
C GLN A 177 23.87 3.83 -15.48
N SER A 178 23.96 4.30 -16.73
CA SER A 178 22.99 3.93 -17.77
C SER A 178 22.97 2.43 -18.00
N TYR A 179 21.76 1.87 -18.18
CA TYR A 179 21.55 0.47 -18.49
C TYR A 179 20.28 0.26 -19.32
N ASP A 180 20.11 -0.96 -19.82
CA ASP A 180 18.91 -1.39 -20.51
C ASP A 180 18.49 -2.76 -19.99
N ASN A 181 17.23 -2.91 -19.59
CA ASN A 181 16.70 -4.19 -19.16
C ASN A 181 16.62 -5.23 -20.30
N GLU A 182 16.74 -4.85 -21.58
CA GLU A 182 16.97 -5.82 -22.66
C GLU A 182 18.31 -6.55 -22.52
N ILE A 183 19.33 -5.88 -21.97
CA ILE A 183 20.67 -6.44 -21.72
C ILE A 183 20.77 -7.00 -20.29
N TYR A 184 20.13 -6.35 -19.33
CA TYR A 184 20.10 -6.70 -17.91
C TYR A 184 18.67 -7.04 -17.46
N PRO A 185 18.07 -8.14 -17.94
CA PRO A 185 16.65 -8.45 -17.68
C PRO A 185 16.33 -8.78 -16.21
N ASN A 186 17.35 -9.11 -15.42
CA ASN A 186 17.19 -9.42 -14.00
C ASN A 186 17.46 -8.22 -13.09
N LEU A 187 17.89 -7.07 -13.63
CA LEU A 187 18.14 -5.87 -12.83
C LEU A 187 16.81 -5.20 -12.49
N ILE A 188 16.33 -5.49 -11.28
CA ILE A 188 15.09 -4.98 -10.69
C ILE A 188 15.37 -4.42 -9.29
N PRO A 189 14.47 -3.61 -8.69
CA PRO A 189 14.70 -2.97 -7.39
C PRO A 189 15.10 -3.90 -6.23
N THR A 190 14.70 -5.17 -6.29
CA THR A 190 15.03 -6.19 -5.27
C THR A 190 16.32 -6.96 -5.56
N ASP A 191 16.96 -6.71 -6.71
CA ASP A 191 18.21 -7.38 -7.08
C ASP A 191 19.39 -6.83 -6.25
N PRO A 192 20.29 -7.68 -5.74
CA PRO A 192 21.46 -7.22 -4.98
C PRO A 192 22.39 -6.26 -5.75
N SER A 193 22.35 -6.27 -7.08
CA SER A 193 23.15 -5.39 -7.94
C SER A 193 22.50 -4.03 -8.16
N TRP A 194 21.28 -3.80 -7.65
CA TRP A 194 20.52 -2.56 -7.86
C TRP A 194 21.35 -1.32 -7.54
N ASN A 195 22.04 -1.31 -6.40
CA ASN A 195 22.84 -0.17 -5.92
C ASN A 195 24.14 0.05 -6.72
N THR A 196 24.48 -0.84 -7.66
CA THR A 196 25.56 -0.59 -8.64
C THR A 196 25.12 0.42 -9.70
N PHE A 197 23.82 0.45 -10.01
CA PHE A 197 23.24 1.32 -11.04
C PHE A 197 22.46 2.49 -10.46
N HIS A 198 22.14 2.44 -9.17
CA HIS A 198 21.29 3.41 -8.50
C HIS A 198 21.88 3.87 -7.18
N LYS A 199 21.65 5.12 -6.81
CA LYS A 199 21.87 5.60 -5.45
C LYS A 199 20.52 6.02 -4.84
N PRO A 200 20.27 5.70 -3.56
CA PRO A 200 19.07 6.17 -2.87
C PRO A 200 19.17 7.67 -2.57
N PHE A 201 18.03 8.30 -2.34
CA PHE A 201 17.98 9.62 -1.73
C PHE A 201 18.09 9.48 -0.21
N HIS A 202 18.81 10.41 0.42
CA HIS A 202 18.86 10.53 1.88
C HIS A 202 18.23 11.86 2.31
N GLY A 203 17.22 11.80 3.18
CA GLY A 203 16.61 12.98 3.75
C GLY A 203 17.57 13.73 4.68
N THR A 204 17.46 15.04 4.73
CA THR A 204 18.22 15.90 5.65
C THR A 204 17.37 16.46 6.80
N THR A 205 16.12 15.98 6.93
CA THR A 205 15.29 16.17 8.11
C THR A 205 14.74 14.84 8.63
N PRO A 206 14.32 14.77 9.91
CA PRO A 206 13.70 13.58 10.47
C PRO A 206 12.42 13.14 9.74
N GLU A 207 11.64 14.10 9.23
CA GLU A 207 10.37 13.85 8.54
C GLU A 207 10.58 13.27 7.14
N THR A 208 11.77 13.47 6.56
CA THR A 208 12.17 12.94 5.26
C THR A 208 13.11 11.75 5.38
N ALA A 209 13.27 11.20 6.59
CA ALA A 209 14.04 9.98 6.82
C ALA A 209 13.36 8.80 6.09
N LEU A 210 14.02 8.31 5.04
CA LEU A 210 13.63 7.09 4.34
C LEU A 210 14.23 5.87 5.03
N GLU A 211 13.69 4.69 4.75
CA GLU A 211 14.20 3.43 5.26
C GLU A 211 15.70 3.26 4.93
N TYR A 212 16.42 2.59 5.83
CA TYR A 212 17.84 2.33 5.63
C TYR A 212 18.11 1.55 4.34
N VAL A 213 19.09 2.02 3.57
CA VAL A 213 19.65 1.31 2.41
C VAL A 213 21.13 1.12 2.67
N ALA A 214 21.61 -0.12 2.57
CA ALA A 214 23.01 -0.43 2.75
C ALA A 214 23.88 0.25 1.67
N PRO A 215 24.84 1.11 2.04
CA PRO A 215 25.75 1.72 1.08
C PRO A 215 26.62 0.67 0.39
N THR A 216 26.87 0.87 -0.90
CA THR A 216 27.69 -0.02 -1.74
C THR A 216 28.98 0.63 -2.23
N GLY A 217 29.10 1.94 -2.11
CA GLY A 217 30.26 2.69 -2.57
C GLY A 217 30.33 4.09 -1.98
N ALA A 218 31.21 4.92 -2.53
CA ALA A 218 31.36 6.30 -2.06
C ALA A 218 30.16 7.20 -2.44
N HIS A 219 29.38 6.79 -3.43
CA HIS A 219 28.28 7.56 -4.02
C HIS A 219 26.98 7.49 -3.22
N ASP A 220 26.83 6.53 -2.32
CA ASP A 220 25.63 6.25 -1.53
C ASP A 220 25.92 6.16 -0.02
N ILE A 221 27.06 6.67 0.45
CA ILE A 221 27.31 6.77 1.90
C ILE A 221 26.39 7.83 2.51
N TYR A 222 26.01 7.61 3.78
CA TYR A 222 25.30 8.62 4.55
C TYR A 222 26.24 9.76 4.93
N LYS A 223 25.80 10.99 4.69
CA LYS A 223 26.51 12.25 4.98
C LYS A 223 26.07 12.86 6.29
N ILE A 224 26.95 13.66 6.89
CA ILE A 224 26.60 14.43 8.10
C ILE A 224 25.32 15.23 7.87
N GLY A 225 24.35 15.05 8.76
CA GLY A 225 23.06 15.73 8.72
C GLY A 225 21.96 14.95 7.99
N GLU A 226 22.28 13.83 7.35
CA GLU A 226 21.28 12.95 6.75
C GLU A 226 20.62 12.05 7.80
N TYR A 227 19.39 11.62 7.51
CA TYR A 227 18.57 10.79 8.38
C TYR A 227 18.14 9.51 7.68
N MET A 228 17.92 8.47 8.48
CA MET A 228 17.33 7.21 8.03
C MET A 228 16.38 6.65 9.09
N LEU A 229 15.34 5.95 8.65
CA LEU A 229 14.56 5.03 9.47
C LEU A 229 15.27 3.67 9.46
N TYR A 230 15.84 3.28 10.59
CA TYR A 230 16.59 2.03 10.73
C TYR A 230 15.68 0.85 11.08
N THR A 231 16.21 -0.36 10.96
CA THR A 231 15.48 -1.63 11.12
C THR A 231 14.95 -1.89 12.54
N ASP A 232 15.40 -1.11 13.52
CA ASP A 232 14.90 -1.11 14.90
C ASP A 232 13.76 -0.10 15.14
N ASN A 233 13.15 0.43 14.06
CA ASN A 233 12.10 1.45 14.06
C ASN A 233 12.50 2.75 14.75
N LYS A 234 13.79 3.13 14.67
CA LYS A 234 14.25 4.45 15.12
C LYS A 234 14.75 5.27 13.96
N ILE A 235 14.57 6.58 14.07
CA ILE A 235 15.19 7.53 13.17
C ILE A 235 16.56 7.89 13.72
N TYR A 236 17.58 7.65 12.92
CA TYR A 236 18.96 8.02 13.22
C TYR A 236 19.37 9.22 12.38
N LYS A 237 20.15 10.10 12.98
CA LYS A 237 20.87 11.18 12.32
C LYS A 237 22.33 10.78 12.15
N CYS A 238 22.84 10.88 10.93
CA CYS A 238 24.26 10.73 10.66
C CYS A 238 25.00 11.98 11.15
N ILE A 239 25.98 11.80 12.03
CA ILE A 239 26.83 12.88 12.59
C ILE A 239 28.27 12.81 12.07
N LYS A 240 28.58 11.80 11.25
CA LYS A 240 29.88 11.60 10.59
C LYS A 240 29.68 10.79 9.32
N ASP A 241 30.17 11.29 8.18
CA ASP A 241 30.13 10.57 6.90
C ASP A 241 30.53 9.10 7.08
N THR A 242 29.62 8.18 6.77
CA THR A 242 29.82 6.76 7.03
C THR A 242 29.05 5.87 6.06
N ASN A 243 29.64 4.71 5.78
CA ASN A 243 29.00 3.60 5.08
C ASN A 243 28.64 2.45 6.03
N PHE A 244 28.78 2.65 7.34
CA PHE A 244 28.55 1.64 8.37
C PHE A 244 27.24 1.89 9.11
N THR A 245 26.62 0.82 9.60
CA THR A 245 25.38 0.90 10.39
C THR A 245 25.63 1.52 11.78
N PRO A 246 24.56 1.91 12.52
CA PRO A 246 24.68 2.33 13.92
C PRO A 246 25.28 1.26 14.84
N GLU A 247 25.18 -0.01 14.47
CA GLU A 247 25.73 -1.15 15.23
C GLU A 247 27.23 -1.33 14.96
N GLU A 248 27.66 -1.09 13.73
CA GLU A 248 29.07 -1.18 13.31
C GLU A 248 29.88 0.05 13.70
N GLN A 249 29.26 1.23 13.66
CA GLN A 249 29.90 2.51 13.96
C GLN A 249 28.96 3.45 14.72
N SER A 250 28.68 3.15 15.98
CA SER A 250 27.77 3.96 16.80
C SER A 250 28.21 5.42 16.99
N ASP A 251 29.50 5.75 16.86
CA ASP A 251 29.99 7.14 16.94
C ASP A 251 29.67 7.99 15.71
N ALA A 252 29.15 7.38 14.64
CA ALA A 252 28.69 8.08 13.45
C ALA A 252 27.20 8.42 13.46
N TRP A 253 26.45 7.96 14.47
CA TRP A 253 24.99 8.05 14.50
C TRP A 253 24.46 8.55 15.84
N GLU A 254 23.41 9.39 15.79
CA GLU A 254 22.65 9.84 16.94
C GLU A 254 21.19 9.41 16.78
N VAL A 255 20.60 8.81 17.82
CA VAL A 255 19.15 8.49 17.83
C VAL A 255 18.38 9.79 17.95
N TYR A 256 17.54 10.11 16.96
CA TYR A 256 16.70 11.30 16.97
C TYR A 256 15.36 11.05 17.66
N GLN A 257 14.62 10.01 17.24
CA GLN A 257 13.34 9.62 17.83
C GLN A 257 13.00 8.15 17.57
N GLU A 258 12.09 7.60 18.36
CA GLU A 258 11.40 6.34 18.02
C GLU A 258 10.33 6.64 16.95
N HIS A 259 10.23 5.78 15.94
CA HIS A 259 9.18 5.86 14.94
C HIS A 259 7.96 5.08 15.45
N THR A 260 6.89 5.81 15.76
CA THR A 260 5.58 5.22 16.09
C THR A 260 4.72 5.23 14.84
N GLU A 261 4.33 4.04 14.37
CA GLU A 261 3.37 3.83 13.26
C GLU A 261 2.00 4.51 13.51
#